data_AF-A0A2P2BT86-F1
#
_entry.id   AF-A0A2P2BT86-F1
#
_cell.length_a   1.000
_cell.length_b   1.000
_cell.length_c   1.000
_cell.angle_alpha   90.00
_cell.angle_beta   90.00
_cell.angle_gamma   90.00
#
_symmetry.space_group_name_H-M   'P 1'
#
loop_
_entity.id
_entity.type
_entity.pdbx_description
1 polymer ?
#
loop_
_entity_poly.entity_id
_entity_poly.type
_entity_poly.pdbx_seq_one_letter_code
_entity_poly.pdbx_strand_id
1 'polypeptide(L)'
;MGVVTDFYKFKYRKDDYYLDVFINKGAIPNIESALNEILSDKYIPKDSQCAYMKLKELFQEARKSTSHVYAEIKIHKCYLRYINNLYLYFFDRKEYRALKELSDYFHLYIVEDIENIANFITLSEDVKIRILSNI
;
A
#
# COMPACT_ATOMS: atom_id res chain seq x y z
N MET A 1 -19.14 4.75 9.28
CA MET A 1 -18.18 5.67 8.62
C MET A 1 -17.19 4.81 7.87
N GLY A 2 -17.00 5.04 6.57
CA GLY A 2 -16.08 4.25 5.74
C GLY A 2 -14.62 4.48 6.15
N VAL A 3 -13.77 3.46 5.94
CA VAL A 3 -12.33 3.55 6.23
C VAL A 3 -11.62 4.52 5.30
N VAL A 4 -12.12 4.66 4.07
CA VAL A 4 -11.58 5.58 3.07
C VAL A 4 -12.70 6.45 2.54
N THR A 5 -12.45 7.76 2.45
CA THR A 5 -13.48 8.74 2.10
C THR A 5 -13.37 9.32 0.71
N ASP A 6 -12.16 9.57 0.23
CA ASP A 6 -11.93 10.21 -1.08
C ASP A 6 -10.59 9.78 -1.67
N PHE A 7 -10.47 9.86 -3.01
CA PHE A 7 -9.29 9.44 -3.75
C PHE A 7 -9.09 10.27 -5.02
N TYR A 8 -7.83 10.56 -5.35
CA TYR A 8 -7.46 11.19 -6.61
C TYR A 8 -6.27 10.47 -7.23
N LYS A 9 -6.38 10.12 -8.52
CA LYS A 9 -5.28 9.56 -9.30
C LYS A 9 -4.49 10.69 -9.94
N PHE A 10 -3.23 10.87 -9.54
CA PHE A 10 -2.33 11.81 -10.17
C PHE A 10 -1.34 11.08 -11.08
N LYS A 11 -1.54 11.21 -12.39
CA LYS A 11 -0.63 10.67 -13.41
C LYS A 11 0.47 11.68 -13.72
N TYR A 12 1.72 11.31 -13.47
CA TYR A 12 2.89 12.12 -13.84
C TYR A 12 3.40 11.74 -15.24
N ARG A 13 3.30 10.46 -15.62
CA ARG A 13 3.55 9.95 -16.98
C ARG A 13 2.54 8.86 -17.33
N LYS A 14 2.53 8.43 -18.60
CA LYS A 14 1.60 7.43 -19.12
C LYS A 14 1.63 6.13 -18.29
N ASP A 15 2.82 5.75 -17.84
CA ASP A 15 3.11 4.54 -17.07
C ASP A 15 3.60 4.83 -15.66
N ASP A 16 3.42 6.04 -15.13
CA ASP A 16 3.88 6.38 -13.77
C ASP A 16 2.88 7.31 -13.08
N TYR A 17 2.36 6.85 -11.96
CA TYR A 17 1.33 7.55 -11.21
C TYR A 17 1.40 7.28 -9.70
N TYR A 18 0.90 8.26 -8.98
CA TYR A 18 0.60 8.18 -7.56
C TYR A 18 -0.92 8.23 -7.37
N LEU A 19 -1.38 7.57 -6.31
CA LEU A 19 -2.74 7.65 -5.81
C LEU A 19 -2.71 8.45 -4.52
N ASP A 20 -3.45 9.55 -4.47
CA ASP A 20 -3.71 10.28 -3.23
C ASP A 20 -4.98 9.71 -2.62
N VAL A 21 -4.87 9.23 -1.38
CA VAL A 21 -5.90 8.46 -0.68
C VAL A 21 -6.19 9.11 0.66
N PHE A 22 -7.46 9.43 0.92
CA PHE A 22 -7.90 9.99 2.20
C PHE A 22 -8.45 8.88 3.11
N ILE A 23 -7.63 8.42 4.05
CA ILE A 23 -7.97 7.34 4.98
C ILE A 23 -8.33 7.90 6.35
N ASN A 24 -9.32 7.30 7.00
CA ASN A 24 -9.65 7.60 8.38
C ASN A 24 -8.45 7.27 9.29
N LYS A 25 -7.99 8.26 10.05
CA LYS A 25 -6.85 8.14 10.96
C LYS A 25 -7.01 7.01 11.98
N GLY A 26 -8.25 6.69 12.39
CA GLY A 26 -8.56 5.58 13.29
C GLY A 26 -8.33 4.20 12.67
N ALA A 27 -8.30 4.09 11.34
CA ALA A 27 -8.05 2.83 10.63
C ALA A 27 -6.56 2.59 10.34
N ILE A 28 -5.72 3.63 10.36
CA ILE A 28 -4.28 3.52 10.11
C ILE A 28 -3.56 2.59 11.10
N PRO A 29 -3.81 2.63 12.43
CA PRO A 29 -3.20 1.70 13.37
C PRO A 29 -3.45 0.24 13.03
N ASN A 30 -4.60 -0.08 12.42
CA ASN A 30 -4.91 -1.43 12.01
C ASN A 30 -4.01 -1.92 10.86
N ILE A 31 -3.77 -1.05 9.87
CA ILE A 31 -2.86 -1.31 8.76
C ILE A 31 -1.40 -1.40 9.27
N GLU A 32 -1.00 -0.51 10.18
CA GLU A 32 0.32 -0.56 10.83
C GLU A 32 0.54 -1.88 11.57
N SER A 33 -0.47 -2.38 12.28
CA SER A 33 -0.40 -3.68 12.97
C SER A 33 -0.22 -4.84 12.00
N ALA A 34 -0.95 -4.86 10.88
CA ALA A 34 -0.78 -5.88 9.83
C ALA A 34 0.65 -5.86 9.25
N LEU A 35 1.19 -4.66 9.00
CA LEU A 35 2.55 -4.48 8.51
C LEU A 35 3.60 -4.94 9.54
N ASN A 36 3.38 -4.72 10.84
CA ASN A 36 4.29 -5.21 11.87
C ASN A 36 4.29 -6.74 11.97
N GLU A 37 3.12 -7.37 11.86
CA GLU A 37 3.01 -8.82 11.92
C GLU A 37 3.71 -9.47 10.73
N ILE A 38 3.46 -9.00 9.50
CA ILE A 38 4.12 -9.58 8.32
C ILE A 38 5.63 -9.34 8.32
N LEU A 39 6.09 -8.20 8.81
CA LEU A 39 7.53 -7.90 8.93
C LEU A 39 8.22 -8.75 10.01
N SER A 40 7.45 -9.35 10.92
CA SER A 40 7.97 -10.29 11.91
C SER A 40 8.08 -11.72 11.35
N ASP A 41 7.47 -11.98 10.19
CA ASP A 41 7.59 -13.25 9.48
C ASP A 41 8.99 -13.38 8.85
N LYS A 42 9.66 -14.51 9.08
CA LYS A 42 11.01 -14.78 8.55
C LYS A 42 10.99 -15.20 7.08
N TYR A 43 9.84 -15.54 6.52
CA TYR A 43 9.73 -16.16 5.20
C TYR A 43 9.35 -15.18 4.07
N ILE A 44 9.29 -13.88 4.34
CA ILE A 44 8.96 -12.90 3.31
C ILE A 44 10.18 -12.51 2.44
N PRO A 45 10.02 -12.40 1.10
CA PRO A 45 11.07 -11.95 0.19
C PRO A 45 11.62 -10.55 0.53
N LYS A 46 12.85 -10.24 0.11
CA LYS A 46 13.51 -8.96 0.47
C LYS A 46 12.84 -7.76 -0.19
N ASP A 47 12.34 -7.90 -1.41
CA ASP A 47 11.56 -6.85 -2.07
C ASP A 47 10.28 -6.51 -1.30
N SER A 48 9.61 -7.54 -0.78
CA SER A 48 8.41 -7.42 0.04
C SER A 48 8.73 -6.81 1.40
N GLN A 49 9.83 -7.22 2.05
CA GLN A 49 10.32 -6.58 3.28
C GLN A 49 10.54 -5.07 3.07
N CYS A 50 11.26 -4.71 2.00
CA CYS A 50 11.51 -3.32 1.63
C CYS A 50 10.20 -2.54 1.42
N ALA A 51 9.28 -3.10 0.63
CA ALA A 51 7.98 -2.49 0.37
C ALA A 51 7.16 -2.28 1.65
N TYR A 52 7.09 -3.28 2.53
CA TYR A 52 6.31 -3.21 3.77
C TYR A 52 6.92 -2.25 4.80
N MET A 53 8.25 -2.15 4.88
CA MET A 53 8.90 -1.13 5.70
C MET A 53 8.56 0.27 5.21
N LYS A 54 8.67 0.52 3.90
CA LYS A 54 8.33 1.82 3.30
C LYS A 54 6.86 2.19 3.45
N LEU A 55 5.96 1.23 3.24
CA LEU A 55 4.53 1.44 3.48
C LEU A 55 4.26 1.78 4.94
N LYS A 56 4.90 1.09 5.88
CA LYS A 56 4.76 1.39 7.31
C LYS A 56 5.21 2.81 7.65
N GLU A 57 6.35 3.25 7.14
CA GLU A 57 6.84 4.63 7.28
C GLU A 57 5.80 5.62 6.75
N LEU A 58 5.29 5.39 5.54
CA LEU A 58 4.29 6.24 4.87
C LEU A 58 3.00 6.38 5.70
N PHE A 59 2.45 5.27 6.19
CA PHE A 59 1.24 5.28 7.04
C PHE A 59 1.49 5.99 8.37
N GLN A 60 2.66 5.77 8.99
CA GLN A 60 3.01 6.41 10.25
C GLN A 60 3.19 7.93 10.10
N GLU A 61 3.84 8.37 9.03
CA GLU A 61 3.99 9.79 8.70
C GLU A 61 2.64 10.44 8.44
N ALA A 62 1.80 9.83 7.60
CA ALA A 62 0.45 10.33 7.33
C ALA A 62 -0.41 10.46 8.61
N ARG A 63 -0.30 9.49 9.53
CA ARG A 63 -0.99 9.56 10.82
C ARG A 63 -0.50 10.72 11.69
N LYS A 64 0.80 11.02 11.65
CA LYS A 64 1.44 12.07 12.49
C LYS A 64 1.30 13.47 11.89
N SER A 65 1.24 13.59 10.57
CA SER A 65 1.27 14.87 9.86
C SER A 65 -0.05 15.65 9.93
N THR A 66 -1.17 14.99 10.21
CA THR A 66 -2.49 15.62 10.25
C THR A 66 -3.13 15.62 11.64
N SER A 67 -3.77 16.74 12.00
CA SER A 67 -4.70 16.85 13.13
C SER A 67 -6.13 16.46 12.77
N HIS A 68 -6.43 16.23 11.48
CA HIS A 68 -7.77 15.89 11.00
C HIS A 68 -8.12 14.42 11.24
N VAL A 69 -9.42 14.12 11.12
CA VAL A 69 -9.98 12.75 11.19
C VAL A 69 -9.50 11.89 10.02
N TYR A 70 -9.15 12.52 8.89
CA TYR A 70 -8.62 11.86 7.70
C TYR A 70 -7.16 12.25 7.47
N ALA A 71 -6.37 11.27 7.09
CA ALA A 71 -5.00 11.44 6.64
C ALA A 71 -4.92 11.23 5.13
N GLU A 72 -4.21 12.13 4.47
CA GLU A 72 -3.86 12.01 3.06
C GLU A 72 -2.62 11.13 2.94
N ILE A 73 -2.68 10.15 2.04
CA ILE A 73 -1.61 9.20 1.79
C ILE A 73 -1.35 9.15 0.30
N LYS A 74 -0.13 9.46 -0.08
CA LYS A 74 0.33 9.42 -1.46
C LYS A 74 1.06 8.11 -1.74
N ILE A 75 0.42 7.20 -2.47
CA ILE A 75 0.92 5.84 -2.73
C ILE A 75 1.31 5.71 -4.20
N HIS A 76 2.56 5.37 -4.46
CA HIS A 76 3.00 5.04 -5.81
C HIS A 76 2.45 3.70 -6.28
N LYS A 77 2.15 3.59 -7.58
CA LYS A 77 1.53 2.39 -8.18
C LYS A 77 2.28 1.07 -7.91
N CYS A 78 3.61 1.10 -7.76
CA CYS A 78 4.40 -0.10 -7.46
C CYS A 78 4.03 -0.75 -6.12
N TYR A 79 3.44 0.00 -5.19
CA TYR A 79 3.03 -0.51 -3.89
C TYR A 79 1.68 -1.23 -3.92
N LEU A 80 0.84 -1.02 -4.94
CA LEU A 80 -0.53 -1.55 -4.97
C LEU A 80 -0.57 -3.07 -4.85
N ARG A 81 0.35 -3.75 -5.53
CA ARG A 81 0.43 -5.21 -5.45
C ARG A 81 0.86 -5.70 -4.07
N TYR A 82 1.76 -4.98 -3.38
CA TYR A 82 2.17 -5.33 -2.03
C TYR A 82 1.02 -5.15 -1.04
N ILE A 83 0.22 -4.09 -1.19
CA ILE A 83 -0.98 -3.89 -0.36
C ILE A 83 -2.00 -5.00 -0.60
N ASN A 84 -2.21 -5.40 -1.86
CA ASN A 84 -3.09 -6.52 -2.19
C ASN A 84 -2.56 -7.86 -1.64
N ASN A 85 -1.25 -8.12 -1.74
CA ASN A 85 -0.64 -9.32 -1.16
C ASN A 85 -0.76 -9.34 0.37
N LEU A 86 -0.60 -8.18 1.02
CA LEU A 86 -0.80 -8.02 2.46
C LEU A 86 -2.25 -8.36 2.83
N TYR A 87 -3.23 -7.86 2.07
CA TYR A 87 -4.63 -8.21 2.28
C TYR A 87 -4.86 -9.72 2.11
N LEU A 88 -4.35 -10.33 1.04
CA LEU A 88 -4.50 -11.76 0.78
C LEU A 88 -3.90 -12.62 1.89
N TYR A 89 -2.80 -12.18 2.51
CA TYR A 89 -2.19 -12.88 3.66
C TYR A 89 -3.13 -12.90 4.88
N PHE A 90 -3.92 -11.84 5.06
CA PHE A 90 -4.82 -11.66 6.20
C PHE A 90 -6.31 -11.82 5.85
N PHE A 91 -6.64 -12.47 4.73
CA PHE A 91 -8.00 -12.42 4.14
C PHE A 91 -9.10 -12.95 5.08
N ASP A 92 -8.76 -13.90 5.94
CA ASP A 92 -9.65 -14.57 6.91
C ASP A 92 -9.76 -13.81 8.25
N ARG A 93 -8.88 -12.83 8.47
CA ARG A 93 -8.78 -12.09 9.73
C ARG A 93 -9.60 -10.81 9.71
N LYS A 94 -10.76 -10.87 10.38
CA LYS A 94 -11.72 -9.75 10.48
C LYS A 94 -11.16 -8.49 11.13
N GLU A 95 -10.13 -8.65 11.98
CA GLU A 95 -9.44 -7.52 12.60
C GLU A 95 -8.83 -6.59 11.55
N TYR A 96 -8.39 -7.09 10.39
CA TYR A 96 -7.78 -6.28 9.32
C TYR A 96 -8.77 -5.78 8.26
N ARG A 97 -10.01 -5.49 8.66
CA ARG A 97 -11.05 -4.99 7.75
C ARG A 97 -10.64 -3.71 7.02
N ALA A 98 -9.89 -2.82 7.67
CA ALA A 98 -9.42 -1.59 7.04
C ALA A 98 -8.49 -1.85 5.85
N LEU A 99 -7.64 -2.89 5.96
CA LEU A 99 -6.77 -3.34 4.89
C LEU A 99 -7.57 -3.94 3.73
N LYS A 100 -8.63 -4.70 4.02
CA LYS A 100 -9.56 -5.18 2.99
C LYS A 100 -10.19 -4.02 2.22
N GLU A 101 -10.78 -3.06 2.93
CA GLU A 101 -11.42 -1.91 2.29
C GLU A 101 -10.40 -1.16 1.41
N LEU A 102 -9.19 -0.91 1.91
CA LEU A 102 -8.10 -0.30 1.13
C LEU A 102 -7.74 -1.12 -0.12
N SER A 103 -7.61 -2.44 0.00
CA SER A 103 -7.26 -3.34 -1.10
C SER A 103 -8.37 -3.40 -2.16
N ASP A 104 -9.64 -3.47 -1.73
CA ASP A 104 -10.81 -3.47 -2.62
C ASP A 104 -10.83 -2.17 -3.46
N TYR A 105 -10.48 -1.03 -2.86
CA TYR A 105 -10.37 0.23 -3.59
C TYR A 105 -9.20 0.25 -4.59
N PHE A 106 -8.04 -0.31 -4.22
CA PHE A 106 -6.90 -0.40 -5.15
C PHE A 106 -7.08 -1.41 -6.27
N HIS A 107 -7.99 -2.36 -6.12
CA HIS A 107 -8.26 -3.38 -7.13
C HIS A 107 -8.60 -2.77 -8.49
N LEU A 108 -9.39 -1.69 -8.53
CA LEU A 108 -9.74 -0.99 -9.76
C LEU A 108 -8.48 -0.51 -10.52
N TYR A 109 -7.52 0.07 -9.80
CA TYR A 109 -6.27 0.57 -10.40
C TYR A 109 -5.30 -0.55 -10.78
N ILE A 110 -5.32 -1.66 -10.04
CA ILE A 110 -4.53 -2.85 -10.38
C ILE A 110 -5.03 -3.46 -11.69
N VAL A 111 -6.35 -3.52 -11.89
CA VAL A 111 -6.95 -4.02 -13.13
C VAL A 111 -6.66 -3.09 -14.31
N GLU A 112 -6.75 -1.78 -14.11
CA GLU A 112 -6.43 -0.79 -15.15
C GLU A 112 -4.96 -0.83 -15.61
N ASP A 113 -4.02 -1.17 -14.72
CA ASP A 113 -2.57 -1.12 -14.98
C ASP A 113 -1.91 -2.51 -14.91
N ILE A 114 -2.67 -3.56 -15.20
CA ILE A 114 -2.28 -4.95 -14.98
C ILE A 114 -0.99 -5.33 -15.73
N GLU A 115 -0.79 -4.82 -16.95
CA GLU A 115 0.40 -5.09 -17.76
C GLU A 115 1.66 -4.48 -17.14
N ASN A 116 1.61 -3.22 -16.70
CA ASN A 116 2.74 -2.56 -16.07
C ASN A 116 3.05 -3.17 -14.70
N ILE A 117 2.02 -3.53 -13.94
CA ILE A 117 2.21 -4.24 -12.67
C ILE A 117 2.87 -5.59 -12.93
N ALA A 118 2.41 -6.36 -13.94
CA ALA A 118 2.99 -7.63 -14.35
C ALA A 118 4.46 -7.51 -14.75
N ASN A 119 4.80 -6.49 -15.53
CA ASN A 119 6.18 -6.20 -15.93
C ASN A 119 7.07 -5.93 -14.70
N PHE A 120 6.58 -5.17 -13.71
CA PHE A 120 7.32 -4.95 -12.47
C PHE A 120 7.58 -6.25 -11.69
N ILE A 121 6.66 -7.23 -11.73
CA ILE A 121 6.84 -8.55 -11.09
C ILE A 121 8.02 -9.30 -11.67
N THR A 122 8.21 -9.21 -12.98
CA THR A 122 9.26 -9.95 -13.69
C THR A 122 10.66 -9.39 -13.49
N LEU A 123 10.78 -8.20 -12.88
CA LEU A 123 12.07 -7.63 -12.52
C LEU A 123 12.77 -8.45 -11.44
N SER A 124 14.11 -8.42 -11.45
CA SER A 124 14.90 -9.02 -10.37
C SER A 124 14.65 -8.34 -9.04
N GLU A 125 14.85 -9.08 -7.95
CA GLU A 125 14.65 -8.59 -6.58
C GLU A 125 15.44 -7.30 -6.31
N ASP A 126 16.71 -7.23 -6.74
CA ASP A 126 17.56 -6.05 -6.57
C ASP A 126 17.02 -4.81 -7.30
N VAL A 127 16.48 -4.99 -8.51
CA VAL A 127 15.89 -3.89 -9.29
C VAL A 127 14.62 -3.39 -8.62
N LYS A 128 13.77 -4.29 -8.11
CA LYS A 128 12.57 -3.91 -7.36
C LYS A 128 12.92 -3.13 -6.10
N ILE A 129 13.89 -3.61 -5.31
CA ILE A 129 14.34 -2.93 -4.09
C ILE A 129 14.86 -1.53 -4.43
N ARG A 130 15.67 -1.40 -5.50
CA ARG A 130 16.17 -0.10 -5.94
C ARG A 130 15.05 0.85 -6.33
N ILE A 131 14.04 0.37 -7.05
CA ILE A 131 12.88 1.18 -7.42
C ILE A 131 12.12 1.59 -6.15
N LEU A 132 11.73 0.64 -5.31
CA LEU A 132 10.97 0.88 -4.08
C LEU A 132 11.69 1.83 -3.10
N SER A 133 13.01 1.80 -3.06
CA SER A 133 13.79 2.65 -2.15
C SER A 133 13.97 4.09 -2.64
N ASN A 134 13.79 4.35 -3.94
CA ASN A 134 14.04 5.66 -4.57
C ASN A 134 12.75 6.41 -4.96
N ILE A 135 11.59 5.79 -4.81
CA ILE A 135 10.27 6.40 -4.96
C ILE A 135 9.86 7.07 -3.65
#